data_AF-A0AAU1EE30-F1
#
_entry.id   AF-A0AAU1EE30-F1
#
_cell.length_a   1.000
_cell.length_b   1.000
_cell.length_c   1.000
_cell.angle_alpha   90.00
_cell.angle_beta   90.00
_cell.angle_gamma   90.00
#
_symmetry.space_group_name_H-M   'P 1'
#
loop_
_entity.id
_entity.type
_entity.pdbx_description
1 polymer ?
#
loop_
_entity_poly.entity_id
_entity_poly.type
_entity_poly.pdbx_seq_one_letter_code
_entity_poly.pdbx_strand_id
1 'polypeptide(L)'
;MTYEDPFATAPANDQFDTTTKETAPVTETNTASAVASNPNPFKIGFTLKSAGGYDAEWLTPAVYGGTAQETAERGRDLLVAMQEVGLIDLTAKAANYVRSQHIGAEKPADKPSFQGGKVQYNNGGGQERPADVPAHFTFKTGNKNGKQWSAWFPPKGSDEKPIWV
;
A
#
# COMPACT_ATOMS: atom_id res chain seq x y z
N MET A 1 10.01 18.36 37.48
CA MET A 1 9.65 18.52 36.06
C MET A 1 8.28 17.91 35.89
N THR A 2 7.24 18.73 35.74
CA THR A 2 5.87 18.29 35.49
C THR A 2 5.67 18.13 33.99
N TYR A 3 5.30 16.92 33.56
CA TYR A 3 5.00 16.59 32.18
C TYR A 3 3.53 16.94 31.90
N GLU A 4 3.28 17.82 30.94
CA GLU A 4 1.94 18.15 30.45
C GLU A 4 1.55 17.19 29.34
N ASP A 5 0.41 16.52 29.51
CA ASP A 5 -0.14 15.56 28.54
C ASP A 5 -0.81 16.31 27.37
N PRO A 6 -0.34 16.14 26.12
CA PRO A 6 -0.89 16.84 24.95
C PRO A 6 -2.28 16.33 24.51
N PHE A 7 -2.86 15.35 25.20
CA PHE A 7 -4.22 14.85 24.94
C PHE A 7 -5.21 15.18 26.07
N ALA A 8 -4.81 15.99 27.06
CA ALA A 8 -5.74 16.52 28.04
C ALA A 8 -6.78 17.41 27.36
N THR A 9 -8.05 17.01 27.50
CA THR A 9 -9.21 17.56 26.81
C THR A 9 -9.39 19.05 27.13
N ALA A 10 -9.38 19.91 26.11
CA ALA A 10 -9.67 21.33 26.28
C ALA A 10 -11.08 21.52 26.88
N PRO A 11 -11.31 22.51 27.77
CA PRO A 11 -12.63 22.75 28.33
C PRO A 11 -13.60 23.19 27.22
N ALA A 12 -14.77 22.53 27.17
CA ALA A 12 -15.87 22.92 26.31
C ALA A 12 -16.40 24.30 26.73
N ASN A 13 -16.30 25.29 25.85
CA ASN A 13 -16.90 26.61 26.07
C ASN A 13 -18.37 26.55 25.63
N ASP A 14 -19.23 26.06 26.51
CA ASP A 14 -20.69 26.15 26.36
C ASP A 14 -21.14 27.58 26.67
N GLN A 15 -21.37 28.38 25.65
CA GLN A 15 -22.27 29.53 25.74
C GLN A 15 -22.97 29.75 24.42
N PHE A 16 -24.11 29.08 24.24
CA PHE A 16 -25.13 29.47 23.27
C PHE A 16 -25.93 30.62 23.87
N ASP A 17 -25.70 31.83 23.38
CA ASP A 17 -26.57 32.98 23.67
C ASP A 17 -27.55 33.17 22.51
N THR A 18 -28.78 32.68 22.70
CA THR A 18 -29.91 32.90 21.79
C THR A 18 -30.55 34.24 22.08
N THR A 19 -30.18 35.29 21.32
CA THR A 19 -31.02 36.49 21.18
C THR A 19 -31.07 36.94 19.73
N THR A 20 -32.19 36.63 19.07
CA THR A 20 -32.53 37.09 17.73
C THR A 20 -32.84 38.58 17.75
N LYS A 21 -32.05 39.40 17.06
CA LYS A 21 -32.48 40.72 16.57
C LYS A 21 -32.07 40.89 15.12
N GLU A 22 -33.08 40.81 14.27
CA GLU A 22 -33.08 41.16 12.85
C GLU A 22 -32.88 42.66 12.66
N THR A 23 -31.81 43.11 11.99
CA THR A 23 -31.84 44.35 11.19
C THR A 23 -30.70 44.45 10.15
N ALA A 24 -31.13 44.71 8.91
CA ALA A 24 -30.43 45.26 7.74
C ALA A 24 -29.46 44.37 6.91
N PRO A 25 -29.61 44.33 5.56
CA PRO A 25 -28.67 43.65 4.68
C PRO A 25 -27.37 44.47 4.59
N VAL A 26 -26.31 43.99 5.21
CA VAL A 26 -24.96 44.47 4.91
C VAL A 26 -24.58 43.90 3.55
N THR A 27 -24.39 44.77 2.56
CA THR A 27 -23.79 44.39 1.29
C THR A 27 -22.36 43.95 1.56
N GLU A 28 -22.15 42.65 1.74
CA GLU A 28 -20.82 42.06 1.75
C GLU A 28 -20.22 42.25 0.36
N THR A 29 -19.39 43.28 0.21
CA THR A 29 -18.40 43.29 -0.87
C THR A 29 -17.43 42.17 -0.53
N ASN A 30 -17.73 41.00 -1.08
CA ASN A 30 -16.89 39.81 -0.97
C ASN A 30 -15.58 40.11 -1.71
N THR A 31 -14.66 40.77 -1.00
CA THR A 31 -13.28 40.89 -1.43
C THR A 31 -12.73 39.48 -1.30
N ALA A 32 -12.81 38.74 -2.41
CA ALA A 32 -12.21 37.43 -2.54
C ALA A 32 -10.78 37.53 -1.99
N SER A 33 -10.53 36.84 -0.87
CA SER A 33 -9.20 36.72 -0.32
C SER A 33 -8.30 36.24 -1.45
N ALA A 34 -7.31 37.08 -1.82
CA ALA A 34 -6.36 36.75 -2.86
C ALA A 34 -5.77 35.38 -2.54
N VAL A 35 -6.01 34.39 -3.40
CA VAL A 35 -5.43 33.07 -3.27
C VAL A 35 -3.92 33.26 -3.25
N ALA A 36 -3.29 33.01 -2.10
CA ALA A 36 -1.85 33.10 -1.97
C ALA A 36 -1.23 32.21 -3.06
N SER A 37 -0.49 32.82 -3.99
CA SER A 37 0.18 32.09 -5.06
C SER A 37 1.12 31.07 -4.42
N ASN A 38 0.85 29.79 -4.63
CA ASN A 38 1.72 28.72 -4.14
C ASN A 38 3.15 28.98 -4.69
N PRO A 39 4.15 29.21 -3.82
CA PRO A 39 5.50 29.55 -4.26
C PRO A 39 6.16 28.45 -5.10
N ASN A 40 5.65 27.21 -5.04
CA ASN A 40 6.11 26.09 -5.85
C ASN A 40 4.92 25.41 -6.57
N PRO A 41 4.49 25.94 -7.72
CA PRO A 41 3.32 25.41 -8.42
C PRO A 41 3.58 24.05 -9.10
N PHE A 42 4.84 23.64 -9.24
CA PHE A 42 5.20 22.37 -9.88
C PHE A 42 5.54 21.30 -8.86
N LYS A 43 5.10 20.06 -9.13
CA LYS A 43 5.42 18.85 -8.35
C LYS A 43 5.80 17.72 -9.30
N ILE A 44 6.91 17.04 -9.02
CA ILE A 44 7.25 15.76 -9.65
C ILE A 44 7.27 14.69 -8.57
N GLY A 45 6.49 13.64 -8.79
CA GLY A 45 6.49 12.43 -7.96
C GLY A 45 7.13 11.27 -8.71
N PHE A 46 7.89 10.45 -8.00
CA PHE A 46 8.46 9.21 -8.52
C PHE A 46 7.77 8.03 -7.86
N THR A 47 7.71 6.91 -8.56
CA THR A 47 7.33 5.63 -7.96
C THR A 47 8.38 4.60 -8.35
N LEU A 48 9.21 4.24 -7.39
CA LEU A 48 10.26 3.24 -7.55
C LEU A 48 9.72 1.93 -6.97
N LYS A 49 9.63 0.90 -7.81
CA LYS A 49 9.12 -0.42 -7.43
C LYS A 49 10.21 -1.46 -7.64
N SER A 50 10.54 -2.23 -6.60
CA SER A 50 11.70 -3.14 -6.64
C SER A 50 11.51 -4.40 -7.49
N ALA A 51 10.26 -4.81 -7.77
CA ALA A 51 9.94 -5.99 -8.58
C ALA A 51 8.54 -5.91 -9.21
N GLY A 52 8.23 -6.80 -10.17
CA GLY A 52 6.91 -6.85 -10.83
C GLY A 52 5.76 -7.42 -9.97
N GLY A 53 6.09 -7.96 -8.78
CA GLY A 53 5.15 -8.55 -7.82
C GLY A 53 4.23 -7.53 -7.14
N TYR A 54 3.14 -7.99 -6.53
CA TYR A 54 2.26 -7.13 -5.70
C TYR A 54 2.85 -6.86 -4.31
N ASP A 55 3.70 -7.76 -3.86
CA ASP A 55 4.43 -7.78 -2.58
C ASP A 55 5.74 -6.97 -2.60
N ALA A 56 6.11 -6.44 -3.77
CA ALA A 56 7.29 -5.59 -3.94
C ALA A 56 7.11 -4.26 -3.20
N GLU A 57 8.15 -3.81 -2.52
CA GLU A 57 8.21 -2.52 -1.84
C GLU A 57 8.29 -1.34 -2.80
N TRP A 58 7.62 -0.25 -2.41
CA TRP A 58 7.52 0.96 -3.21
C TRP A 58 8.14 2.13 -2.43
N LEU A 59 8.82 3.00 -3.17
CA LEU A 59 9.28 4.31 -2.72
C LEU A 59 8.58 5.38 -3.56
N THR A 60 7.93 6.34 -2.90
CA THR A 60 7.14 7.39 -3.55
C THR A 60 7.63 8.81 -3.22
N PRO A 61 8.91 9.13 -3.48
CA PRO A 61 9.44 10.46 -3.18
C PRO A 61 8.84 11.51 -4.13
N ALA A 62 8.78 12.75 -3.66
CA ALA A 62 8.32 13.88 -4.45
C ALA A 62 9.11 15.14 -4.14
N VAL A 63 9.25 15.98 -5.16
CA VAL A 63 9.86 17.32 -5.06
C VAL A 63 8.91 18.38 -5.59
N TYR A 64 9.10 19.59 -5.10
CA TYR A 64 8.36 20.78 -5.48
C TYR A 64 9.34 21.86 -5.95
N GLY A 65 8.93 22.68 -6.91
CA GLY A 65 9.75 23.79 -7.41
C GLY A 65 8.92 24.92 -8.05
N GLY A 66 9.60 26.04 -8.28
CA GLY A 66 9.03 27.25 -8.86
C GLY A 66 8.86 27.13 -10.38
N THR A 67 9.68 26.30 -11.03
CA THR A 67 9.58 25.97 -12.46
C THR A 67 9.62 24.47 -12.70
N ALA A 68 9.15 24.01 -13.86
CA ALA A 68 9.25 22.61 -14.25
C ALA A 68 10.71 22.12 -14.34
N GLN A 69 11.61 22.92 -14.91
CA GLN A 69 13.04 22.63 -15.04
C GLN A 69 13.70 22.43 -13.66
N GLU A 70 13.51 23.40 -12.76
CA GLU A 70 14.03 23.33 -11.39
C GLU A 70 13.47 22.10 -10.65
N THR A 71 12.18 21.81 -10.81
CA THR A 71 11.56 20.65 -10.17
C THR A 71 12.16 19.34 -10.68
N ALA A 72 12.51 19.26 -11.96
CA ALA A 72 13.17 18.09 -12.54
C ALA A 72 14.61 17.92 -12.03
N GLU A 73 15.37 19.01 -11.93
CA GLU A 73 16.73 19.02 -11.37
C GLU A 73 16.74 18.59 -9.90
N ARG A 74 15.83 19.15 -9.09
CA ARG A 74 15.60 18.70 -7.70
C ARG A 74 15.22 17.23 -7.63
N GLY A 75 14.44 16.75 -8.60
CA GLY A 75 14.03 15.35 -8.68
C GLY A 75 15.22 14.42 -8.92
N ARG A 76 16.11 14.79 -9.86
CA ARG A 76 17.38 14.09 -10.09
C ARG A 76 18.21 14.06 -8.81
N ASP A 77 18.40 15.22 -8.17
CA ASP A 77 19.25 15.34 -6.98
C ASP A 77 18.69 14.55 -5.80
N LEU A 78 17.36 14.51 -5.64
CA LEU A 78 16.72 13.66 -4.65
C LEU A 78 17.00 12.18 -4.91
N LEU A 79 16.88 11.70 -6.16
CA LEU A 79 17.15 10.30 -6.48
C LEU A 79 18.61 9.91 -6.21
N VAL A 80 19.55 10.80 -6.54
CA VAL A 80 20.99 10.60 -6.24
C VAL A 80 21.22 10.58 -4.73
N ALA A 81 20.70 11.58 -4.00
CA ALA A 81 20.87 11.65 -2.54
C ALA A 81 20.28 10.42 -1.84
N MET A 82 19.11 9.94 -2.27
CA MET A 82 18.49 8.72 -1.73
C MET A 82 19.36 7.48 -1.91
N GLN A 83 20.07 7.37 -3.04
CA GLN A 83 21.04 6.31 -3.26
C GLN A 83 22.25 6.48 -2.34
N GLU A 84 22.84 7.68 -2.29
CA GLU A 84 24.07 7.95 -1.52
C GLU A 84 23.89 7.75 -0.01
N VAL A 85 22.75 8.16 0.55
CA VAL A 85 22.46 7.98 1.98
C VAL A 85 21.93 6.58 2.31
N GLY A 86 21.81 5.70 1.31
CA GLY A 86 21.33 4.32 1.47
C GLY A 86 19.85 4.20 1.82
N LEU A 87 19.02 5.21 1.53
CA LEU A 87 17.59 5.19 1.84
C LEU A 87 16.85 4.07 1.09
N ILE A 88 17.30 3.79 -0.15
CA ILE A 88 16.74 2.71 -0.97
C ILE A 88 16.97 1.36 -0.28
N ASP A 89 18.21 1.08 0.14
CA ASP A 89 18.57 -0.17 0.81
C ASP A 89 17.88 -0.31 2.17
N LEU A 90 17.79 0.78 2.93
CA LEU A 90 17.09 0.80 4.20
C LEU A 90 15.61 0.48 4.03
N THR A 91 14.97 1.03 2.99
CA THR A 91 13.56 0.77 2.71
C THR A 91 13.32 -0.68 2.33
N ALA A 92 14.19 -1.27 1.50
CA ALA A 92 14.12 -2.69 1.16
C ALA A 92 14.27 -3.59 2.40
N LYS A 93 15.22 -3.26 3.30
CA LYS A 93 15.41 -3.97 4.58
C LYS A 93 14.18 -3.84 5.48
N ALA A 94 13.60 -2.64 5.60
CA ALA A 94 12.40 -2.40 6.39
C ALA A 94 11.21 -3.19 5.84
N ALA A 95 11.01 -3.19 4.52
CA ALA A 95 9.96 -3.98 3.89
C ALA A 95 10.16 -5.49 4.11
N ASN A 96 11.39 -5.98 3.99
CA ASN A 96 11.73 -7.37 4.32
C ASN A 96 11.42 -7.71 5.78
N TYR A 97 11.79 -6.82 6.71
CA TYR A 97 11.51 -7.01 8.12
C TYR A 97 10.01 -7.08 8.39
N VAL A 98 9.23 -6.10 7.90
CA VAL A 98 7.76 -6.11 8.05
C VAL A 98 7.17 -7.39 7.48
N ARG A 99 7.58 -7.82 6.27
CA ARG A 99 7.12 -9.09 5.68
C ARG A 99 7.48 -10.31 6.53
N SER A 100 8.66 -10.32 7.16
CA SER A 100 9.09 -11.41 8.05
C SER A 100 8.33 -11.47 9.38
N GLN A 101 7.88 -10.31 9.88
CA GLN A 101 7.09 -10.21 11.11
C GLN A 101 5.60 -10.40 10.86
N HIS A 102 5.17 -10.20 9.61
CA HIS A 102 3.78 -10.35 9.23
C HIS A 102 3.40 -11.84 9.21
N ILE A 103 2.68 -12.29 10.25
CA ILE A 103 1.86 -13.49 10.19
C ILE A 103 0.62 -13.12 9.35
N GLY A 104 0.81 -13.01 8.03
CA GLY A 104 -0.21 -12.57 7.09
C GLY A 104 -1.03 -13.72 6.52
N ALA A 105 -2.32 -13.46 6.34
CA ALA A 105 -3.27 -14.32 5.65
C ALA A 105 -2.82 -14.73 4.24
N GLU A 106 -3.36 -15.85 3.76
CA GLU A 106 -3.01 -16.48 2.48
C GLU A 106 -3.00 -15.48 1.32
N LYS A 107 -1.93 -15.57 0.51
CA LYS A 107 -1.74 -14.88 -0.76
C LYS A 107 -3.02 -14.99 -1.61
N PRO A 108 -3.60 -13.88 -2.10
CA PRO A 108 -4.62 -13.96 -3.14
C PRO A 108 -4.07 -14.74 -4.34
N ALA A 109 -4.86 -15.66 -4.86
CA ALA A 109 -4.48 -16.56 -5.95
C ALA A 109 -3.86 -15.80 -7.13
N ASP A 110 -2.90 -16.47 -7.78
CA ASP A 110 -2.02 -15.90 -8.80
C ASP A 110 -2.76 -15.13 -9.91
N LYS A 111 -2.06 -14.12 -10.48
CA LYS A 111 -2.54 -13.31 -11.59
C LYS A 111 -3.08 -14.21 -12.72
N PRO A 112 -4.26 -13.91 -13.30
CA PRO A 112 -4.72 -14.60 -14.48
C PRO A 112 -3.71 -14.47 -15.62
N SER A 113 -3.40 -15.57 -16.28
CA SER A 113 -2.58 -15.62 -17.48
C SER A 113 -3.47 -15.68 -18.73
N PHE A 114 -2.99 -15.17 -19.86
CA PHE A 114 -3.71 -15.27 -21.13
C PHE A 114 -2.99 -16.28 -22.00
N GLN A 115 -3.62 -17.43 -22.26
CA GLN A 115 -3.11 -18.46 -23.18
C GLN A 115 -4.24 -18.92 -24.09
N GLY A 116 -3.96 -19.03 -25.40
CA GLY A 116 -4.93 -19.52 -26.39
C GLY A 116 -6.17 -18.63 -26.59
N GLY A 117 -6.04 -17.32 -26.39
CA GLY A 117 -7.15 -16.37 -26.60
C GLY A 117 -8.20 -16.34 -25.48
N LYS A 118 -7.91 -16.95 -24.32
CA LYS A 118 -8.78 -16.90 -23.13
C LYS A 118 -7.99 -16.49 -21.89
N VAL A 119 -8.64 -15.75 -20.99
CA VAL A 119 -8.13 -15.49 -19.64
C VAL A 119 -8.20 -16.79 -18.85
N GLN A 120 -7.04 -17.36 -18.53
CA GLN A 120 -6.92 -18.44 -17.55
C GLN A 120 -6.62 -17.83 -16.19
N TYR A 121 -7.62 -17.81 -15.31
CA TYR A 121 -7.34 -17.62 -13.89
C TYR A 121 -6.55 -18.83 -13.43
N ASN A 122 -5.34 -18.63 -12.89
CA ASN A 122 -4.65 -19.61 -12.07
C ASN A 122 -5.36 -19.76 -10.71
N ASN A 123 -6.70 -19.73 -10.72
CA ASN A 123 -7.47 -20.39 -9.69
C ASN A 123 -7.05 -21.84 -9.82
N GLY A 124 -6.25 -22.32 -8.88
CA GLY A 124 -6.04 -23.75 -8.68
C GLY A 124 -7.40 -24.37 -8.85
N GLY A 125 -7.55 -25.13 -9.95
CA GLY A 125 -8.84 -25.66 -10.36
C GLY A 125 -9.46 -26.25 -9.12
N GLY A 126 -10.64 -25.74 -8.75
CA GLY A 126 -11.37 -26.22 -7.58
C GLY A 126 -11.71 -27.68 -7.85
N GLN A 127 -10.76 -28.56 -7.61
CA GLN A 127 -10.98 -29.98 -7.57
C GLN A 127 -11.85 -30.18 -6.34
N GLU A 128 -13.04 -30.74 -6.56
CA GLU A 128 -13.94 -31.14 -5.50
C GLU A 128 -13.14 -32.00 -4.51
N ARG A 129 -13.08 -31.55 -3.24
CA ARG A 129 -12.27 -32.20 -2.21
C ARG A 129 -12.81 -33.62 -2.02
N PRO A 130 -12.01 -34.67 -2.29
CA PRO A 130 -12.39 -36.04 -2.00
C PRO A 130 -12.70 -36.21 -0.50
N ALA A 131 -13.68 -37.04 -0.16
CA ALA A 131 -14.15 -37.20 1.22
C ALA A 131 -13.06 -37.74 2.18
N ASP A 132 -12.02 -38.37 1.64
CA ASP A 132 -10.87 -38.92 2.34
C ASP A 132 -9.74 -37.89 2.59
N VAL A 133 -9.85 -36.67 2.05
CA VAL A 133 -8.86 -35.61 2.29
C VAL A 133 -9.26 -34.76 3.50
N PRO A 134 -8.40 -34.67 4.54
CA PRO A 134 -8.70 -33.87 5.72
C PRO A 134 -8.92 -32.39 5.39
N ALA A 135 -9.82 -31.75 6.13
CA ALA A 135 -10.26 -30.39 5.81
C ALA A 135 -9.14 -29.34 5.92
N HIS A 136 -8.13 -29.60 6.74
CA HIS A 136 -6.97 -28.74 6.97
C HIS A 136 -5.88 -28.88 5.88
N PHE A 137 -6.10 -29.72 4.87
CA PHE A 137 -5.18 -29.84 3.74
C PHE A 137 -5.51 -28.84 2.62
N THR A 138 -4.48 -28.28 2.01
CA THR A 138 -4.59 -27.31 0.91
C THR A 138 -4.18 -27.96 -0.41
N PHE A 139 -5.01 -27.83 -1.45
CA PHE A 139 -4.69 -28.30 -2.79
C PHE A 139 -3.61 -27.42 -3.44
N LYS A 140 -2.59 -28.05 -4.02
CA LYS A 140 -1.53 -27.37 -4.76
C LYS A 140 -1.26 -28.10 -6.06
N THR A 141 -0.93 -27.33 -7.09
CA THR A 141 -0.46 -27.85 -8.37
C THR A 141 0.86 -27.20 -8.74
N GLY A 142 1.60 -27.83 -9.65
CA GLY A 142 2.81 -27.24 -10.19
C GLY A 142 3.36 -28.00 -11.38
N ASN A 143 4.55 -27.60 -11.82
CA ASN A 143 5.28 -28.25 -12.91
C ASN A 143 6.70 -28.54 -12.43
N LYS A 144 7.17 -29.78 -12.61
CA LYS A 144 8.56 -30.17 -12.36
C LYS A 144 9.06 -30.97 -13.56
N ASN A 145 10.14 -30.51 -14.19
CA ASN A 145 10.75 -31.12 -15.37
C ASN A 145 9.75 -31.34 -16.53
N GLY A 146 8.84 -30.38 -16.74
CA GLY A 146 7.81 -30.46 -17.78
C GLY A 146 6.61 -31.35 -17.42
N LYS A 147 6.66 -32.06 -16.28
CA LYS A 147 5.54 -32.87 -15.79
C LYS A 147 4.71 -32.05 -14.83
N GLN A 148 3.41 -31.93 -15.12
CA GLN A 148 2.44 -31.36 -14.20
C GLN A 148 2.28 -32.29 -12.99
N TRP A 149 2.09 -31.72 -11.81
CA TRP A 149 1.79 -32.44 -10.58
C TRP A 149 0.66 -31.75 -9.82
N SER A 150 -0.09 -32.53 -9.06
CA SER A 150 -1.16 -32.11 -8.15
C SER A 150 -1.08 -32.89 -6.85
N ALA A 151 -1.35 -32.23 -5.72
CA ALA A 151 -1.42 -32.88 -4.41
C ALA A 151 -2.14 -32.00 -3.37
N TRP A 152 -2.67 -32.65 -2.33
CA TRP A 152 -3.16 -32.03 -1.11
C TRP A 152 -2.05 -32.03 -0.07
N PHE A 153 -1.72 -30.85 0.46
CA PHE A 153 -0.65 -30.67 1.44
C PHE A 153 -1.20 -30.39 2.83
N PRO A 154 -0.65 -31.02 3.89
CA PRO A 154 -0.97 -30.64 5.25
C PRO A 154 -0.39 -29.27 5.62
N PRO A 155 -0.82 -28.67 6.74
CA PRO A 155 -0.25 -27.46 7.29
C PRO A 155 1.27 -27.57 7.49
N LYS A 156 1.97 -26.46 7.29
CA LYS A 156 3.42 -26.40 7.47
C LYS A 156 3.78 -26.72 8.93
N GLY A 157 4.64 -27.72 9.13
CA GLY A 157 5.05 -28.18 10.46
C GLY A 157 4.21 -29.34 11.03
N SER A 158 3.24 -29.85 10.26
CA SER A 158 2.59 -31.14 10.56
C SER A 158 3.50 -32.32 10.16
N ASP A 159 3.38 -33.43 10.89
CA ASP A 159 4.02 -34.72 10.56
C ASP A 159 3.22 -35.51 9.50
N GLU A 160 2.08 -34.99 9.07
CA GLU A 160 1.26 -35.59 8.03
C GLU A 160 1.94 -35.51 6.66
N LYS A 161 1.59 -36.42 5.74
CA LYS A 161 2.19 -36.50 4.40
C LYS A 161 1.25 -35.91 3.34
N PRO A 162 1.80 -35.31 2.26
CA PRO A 162 0.99 -34.90 1.13
C PRO A 162 0.29 -36.08 0.46
N ILE A 163 -0.96 -35.88 0.03
CA ILE A 163 -1.75 -36.84 -0.74
C ILE A 163 -1.67 -36.43 -2.20
N TRP A 164 -0.99 -37.22 -3.03
CA TRP A 164 -0.77 -36.93 -4.44
C TRP A 164 -1.98 -37.31 -5.29
N VAL A 165 -2.26 -36.51 -6.34
CA VAL A 165 -3.35 -36.68 -7.31
C VAL A 165 -2.77 -36.75 -8.71
#